data_AF-A0A9E4BP72-F1
#
_entry.id   AF-A0A9E4BP72-F1
#
_cell.length_a   1.000
_cell.length_b   1.000
_cell.length_c   1.000
_cell.angle_alpha   90.00
_cell.angle_beta   90.00
_cell.angle_gamma   90.00
#
_symmetry.space_group_name_H-M   'P 1'
#
loop_
_entity.id
_entity.type
_entity.pdbx_description
1 polymer ?
#
loop_
_entity_poly.entity_id
_entity_poly.type
_entity_poly.pdbx_seq_one_letter_code
_entity_poly.pdbx_strand_id
1 'polypeptide(L)'
;MLENAIAARLRTFALFAFALIVAAIVGVTVSPTWTVEQVRLDALEDDTGIYYVLEADRVYFRPIPMADAELDPARIAESGETPQATEEFVSVDEGADGTAYFKLVAQPHWGWWSLLPAVVAVMLCWVTKEPITALLGGIIAGALVLGQYDLTGEVLIPELGTAKAAGILILYLWLLGGLMGVWSRTGAAQAFAELMTRHVVRGPRTAKLVAWFLGVIFFQGGTVSTVLVGTTVKPLADKERVSHEELAYVVDSTASPIASQLAFNAWPAYVQAFIFVAGVSFLATETDRISFFFQSVPFCFYAIFAVLGTLLLSVEKPPFLGKQMREAMERARATGELDAPGAEPLSAKELQASNVPEGYRPNVLEFFLPLGTLIGIAIGTFVIFGSPNVQWAFGGALVLASGIALAKGMSLKNLIDGYHDGIKGVVLGSVILLLAITIGSISQKTGGGIFLVEQLGDTLPYFVLPVLFQVMTMVIAFSTGTSWGTYAVAFPLAMPLAWAVANAQGLSHPELFMTLCFAAVMDGSVYGDQCSPISDTTVLSSMCTGCDLMDHVKTQIPQASIAAILAAVCWTVVAFFTA
;
A
#
# COMPACT_ATOMS: atom_id res chain seq x y z
N MET A 1 2.15 33.39 -14.67
CA MET A 1 2.31 32.27 -13.70
C MET A 1 1.23 32.29 -12.63
N LEU A 2 0.98 33.41 -11.95
CA LEU A 2 -0.08 33.52 -10.92
C LEU A 2 -1.49 33.24 -11.47
N GLU A 3 -1.85 33.79 -12.63
CA GLU A 3 -3.15 33.56 -13.28
C GLU A 3 -3.37 32.08 -13.66
N ASN A 4 -2.34 31.41 -14.16
CA ASN A 4 -2.42 29.98 -14.49
C ASN A 4 -2.58 29.11 -13.23
N ALA A 5 -1.93 29.48 -12.12
CA ALA A 5 -2.09 28.80 -10.84
C ALA A 5 -3.47 29.03 -10.23
N ILE A 6 -4.03 30.25 -10.34
CA ILE A 6 -5.38 30.57 -9.91
C ILE A 6 -6.41 29.81 -10.75
N ALA A 7 -6.25 29.81 -12.08
CA ALA A 7 -7.15 29.09 -12.99
C ALA A 7 -7.12 27.57 -12.74
N ALA A 8 -5.94 26.99 -12.46
CA ALA A 8 -5.82 25.58 -12.09
C ALA A 8 -6.57 25.28 -10.78
N ARG A 9 -6.35 26.10 -9.73
CA ARG A 9 -7.06 25.95 -8.45
C ARG A 9 -8.57 26.11 -8.59
N LEU A 10 -9.03 27.05 -9.43
CA LEU A 10 -10.44 27.28 -9.70
C LEU A 10 -11.08 26.07 -10.41
N ARG A 11 -10.36 25.44 -11.35
CA ARG A 11 -10.80 24.21 -12.02
C ARG A 11 -10.91 23.05 -11.05
N THR A 12 -9.92 22.85 -10.18
CA THR A 12 -9.95 21.80 -9.14
C THR A 12 -11.12 22.01 -8.18
N PHE A 13 -11.33 23.25 -7.73
CA PHE A 13 -12.46 23.57 -6.86
C PHE A 13 -13.81 23.37 -7.56
N ALA A 14 -13.94 23.79 -8.82
CA ALA A 14 -15.16 23.59 -9.60
C ALA A 14 -15.46 22.10 -9.81
N LEU A 15 -14.44 21.29 -10.07
CA LEU A 15 -14.55 19.84 -10.22
C LEU A 15 -15.00 19.17 -8.91
N PHE A 16 -14.40 19.57 -7.79
CA PHE A 16 -14.79 19.12 -6.46
C PHE A 16 -16.25 19.51 -6.13
N ALA A 17 -16.60 20.78 -6.31
CA ALA A 17 -17.96 21.26 -6.06
C ALA A 17 -18.98 20.56 -6.95
N PHE A 18 -18.66 20.36 -8.23
CA PHE A 18 -19.51 19.62 -9.16
C PHE A 18 -19.74 18.18 -8.69
N ALA A 19 -18.67 17.46 -8.31
CA ALA A 19 -18.76 16.10 -7.79
C ALA A 19 -19.66 16.01 -6.55
N LEU A 20 -19.53 16.96 -5.61
CA LEU A 20 -20.35 17.00 -4.41
C LEU A 20 -21.82 17.34 -4.69
N ILE A 21 -22.09 18.26 -5.62
CA ILE A 21 -23.46 18.59 -6.05
C ILE A 21 -24.12 17.36 -6.68
N VAL A 22 -23.39 16.65 -7.56
CA VAL A 22 -23.86 15.41 -8.16
C VAL A 22 -24.16 14.37 -7.09
N ALA A 23 -23.25 14.16 -6.13
CA ALA A 23 -23.45 13.22 -5.03
C ALA A 23 -24.69 13.55 -4.18
N ALA A 24 -24.89 14.82 -3.84
CA ALA A 24 -26.05 15.27 -3.08
C ALA A 24 -27.36 15.08 -3.87
N ILE A 25 -27.36 15.37 -5.17
CA ILE A 25 -28.53 15.13 -6.03
C ILE A 25 -28.85 13.63 -6.07
N VAL A 26 -27.84 12.78 -6.26
CA VAL A 26 -28.01 11.32 -6.28
C VAL A 26 -28.61 10.81 -4.98
N GLY A 27 -28.07 11.20 -3.83
CA GLY A 27 -28.56 10.75 -2.52
C GLY A 27 -30.02 11.12 -2.22
N VAL A 28 -30.57 12.13 -2.91
CA VAL A 28 -31.97 12.55 -2.76
C VAL A 28 -32.88 11.99 -3.85
N THR A 29 -32.36 11.75 -5.06
CA THR A 29 -33.17 11.44 -6.25
C THR A 29 -33.12 9.99 -6.70
N VAL A 30 -32.06 9.25 -6.34
CA VAL A 30 -31.82 7.88 -6.79
C VAL A 30 -32.09 6.93 -5.65
N SER A 31 -33.09 6.06 -5.81
CA SER A 31 -33.35 4.96 -4.89
C SER A 31 -32.33 3.82 -5.10
N PRO A 32 -31.88 3.15 -4.03
CA PRO A 32 -31.00 2.00 -4.17
C PRO A 32 -31.73 0.85 -4.86
N THR A 33 -31.00 0.14 -5.71
CA THR A 33 -31.33 -1.19 -6.21
C THR A 33 -30.77 -2.22 -5.23
N TRP A 34 -31.51 -3.30 -5.00
CA TRP A 34 -31.16 -4.31 -4.00
C TRP A 34 -30.79 -5.62 -4.67
N THR A 35 -29.70 -6.19 -4.19
CA THR A 35 -29.23 -7.52 -4.60
C THR A 35 -29.14 -8.40 -3.37
N VAL A 36 -29.23 -9.71 -3.57
CA VAL A 36 -29.07 -10.68 -2.50
C VAL A 36 -27.82 -11.49 -2.75
N GLU A 37 -26.85 -11.34 -1.85
CA GLU A 37 -25.70 -12.23 -1.79
C GLU A 37 -26.11 -13.54 -1.11
N GLN A 38 -25.81 -14.66 -1.76
CA GLN A 38 -26.06 -16.01 -1.20
C GLN A 38 -24.74 -16.64 -0.80
N VAL A 39 -24.56 -16.88 0.50
CA VAL A 39 -23.36 -17.55 1.04
C VAL A 39 -23.74 -18.94 1.51
N ARG A 40 -23.19 -19.99 0.90
CA ARG A 40 -23.37 -21.36 1.38
C ARG A 40 -22.64 -21.53 2.72
N LEU A 41 -23.33 -22.09 3.71
CA LEU A 41 -22.78 -22.34 5.03
C LEU A 41 -22.39 -23.81 5.19
N ASP A 42 -21.18 -24.04 5.70
CA ASP A 42 -20.78 -25.35 6.23
C ASP A 42 -21.43 -25.57 7.59
N ALA A 43 -22.73 -25.83 7.57
CA ALA A 43 -23.54 -25.98 8.76
C ALA A 43 -23.38 -27.36 9.40
N LEU A 44 -23.33 -27.37 10.72
CA LEU A 44 -23.26 -28.55 11.58
C LEU A 44 -24.46 -28.51 12.53
N GLU A 45 -24.86 -29.66 13.07
CA GLU A 45 -25.99 -29.77 13.99
C GLU A 45 -25.54 -30.42 15.30
N ASP A 46 -25.98 -29.86 16.43
CA ASP A 46 -25.86 -30.45 17.75
C ASP A 46 -27.17 -30.32 18.55
N ASP A 47 -27.16 -30.74 19.82
CA ASP A 47 -28.33 -30.74 20.70
C ASP A 47 -28.96 -29.35 20.91
N THR A 48 -28.22 -28.27 20.62
CA THR A 48 -28.65 -26.87 20.73
C THR A 48 -29.27 -26.32 19.45
N GLY A 49 -28.95 -26.93 18.30
CA GLY A 49 -29.48 -26.59 16.99
C GLY A 49 -28.42 -26.58 15.89
N ILE A 50 -28.75 -25.91 14.77
CA ILE A 50 -27.88 -25.80 13.61
C ILE A 50 -26.93 -24.60 13.81
N TYR A 51 -25.65 -24.80 13.57
CA TYR A 51 -24.62 -23.79 13.73
C TYR A 51 -23.56 -23.86 12.62
N TYR A 52 -22.85 -22.77 12.42
CA TYR A 52 -21.58 -22.76 11.68
C TYR A 52 -20.47 -22.20 12.58
N VAL A 53 -19.21 -22.46 12.22
CA VAL A 53 -18.06 -22.00 13.02
C VAL A 53 -17.51 -20.73 12.38
N LEU A 54 -17.42 -19.67 13.17
CA LEU A 54 -16.81 -18.39 12.78
C LEU A 54 -15.80 -17.99 13.85
N GLU A 55 -14.53 -17.79 13.47
CA GLU A 55 -13.45 -17.38 14.40
C GLU A 55 -13.34 -18.26 15.68
N ALA A 56 -13.58 -19.57 15.53
CA ALA A 56 -13.63 -20.58 16.59
C ALA A 56 -14.86 -20.54 17.53
N ASP A 57 -15.77 -19.58 17.33
CA ASP A 57 -17.05 -19.52 18.01
C ASP A 57 -18.13 -20.25 17.20
N ARG A 58 -19.07 -20.90 17.91
CA ARG A 58 -20.25 -21.52 17.30
C ARG A 58 -21.36 -20.49 17.16
N VAL A 59 -21.75 -20.21 15.91
CA VAL A 59 -22.84 -19.29 15.60
C VAL A 59 -24.08 -20.11 15.25
N TYR A 60 -25.02 -20.18 16.19
CA TYR A 60 -26.28 -20.87 16.00
C TYR A 60 -27.25 -20.01 15.19
N PHE A 61 -27.98 -20.63 14.27
CA PHE A 61 -28.97 -19.95 13.43
C PHE A 61 -30.22 -20.80 13.24
N ARG A 62 -31.32 -20.17 12.80
CA ARG A 62 -32.59 -20.83 12.53
C ARG A 62 -32.95 -20.64 11.06
N PRO A 63 -32.79 -21.67 10.22
CA PRO A 63 -33.08 -21.54 8.80
C PRO A 63 -34.58 -21.62 8.53
N ILE A 64 -35.05 -20.82 7.57
CA ILE A 64 -36.40 -20.90 6.99
C ILE A 64 -36.33 -21.55 5.59
N PRO A 65 -37.39 -22.15 5.06
CA PRO A 65 -37.40 -22.62 3.67
C PRO A 65 -37.18 -21.44 2.69
N MET A 66 -36.38 -21.63 1.63
CA MET A 66 -36.13 -20.56 0.63
C MET A 66 -37.42 -19.95 0.05
N ALA A 67 -38.45 -20.75 -0.16
CA ALA A 67 -39.74 -20.27 -0.69
C ALA A 67 -40.42 -19.23 0.22
N ASP A 68 -40.15 -19.30 1.53
CA ASP A 68 -40.74 -18.40 2.53
C ASP A 68 -39.84 -17.18 2.80
N ALA A 69 -38.62 -17.15 2.26
CA ALA A 69 -37.65 -16.08 2.47
C ALA A 69 -38.11 -14.78 1.80
N GLU A 70 -38.04 -13.66 2.53
CA GLU A 70 -38.28 -12.33 1.96
C GLU A 70 -37.16 -11.96 0.98
N LEU A 71 -35.93 -12.38 1.30
CA LEU A 71 -34.71 -12.18 0.52
C LEU A 71 -34.50 -13.24 -0.57
N ASP A 72 -35.55 -13.95 -1.01
CA ASP A 72 -35.45 -14.78 -2.21
C ASP A 72 -34.95 -13.92 -3.39
N PRO A 73 -33.78 -14.22 -3.99
CA PRO A 73 -33.22 -13.37 -5.06
C PRO A 73 -34.15 -13.21 -6.24
N ALA A 74 -34.98 -14.22 -6.56
CA ALA A 74 -35.95 -14.13 -7.64
C ALA A 74 -37.03 -13.08 -7.33
N ARG A 75 -37.41 -12.97 -6.06
CA ARG A 75 -38.45 -12.04 -5.58
C ARG A 75 -37.92 -10.61 -5.47
N ILE A 76 -36.68 -10.44 -4.99
CA ILE A 76 -36.03 -9.12 -4.88
C ILE A 76 -35.69 -8.53 -6.25
N ALA A 77 -35.21 -9.34 -7.20
CA ALA A 77 -34.91 -8.88 -8.56
C ALA A 77 -36.15 -8.35 -9.30
N GLU A 78 -37.35 -8.86 -8.98
CA GLU A 78 -38.61 -8.47 -9.62
C GLU A 78 -39.34 -7.32 -8.91
N SER A 79 -39.22 -7.17 -7.58
CA SER A 79 -40.01 -6.19 -6.82
C SER A 79 -39.45 -4.76 -6.91
N GLY A 80 -38.12 -4.62 -6.91
CA GLY A 80 -37.44 -3.32 -6.78
C GLY A 80 -37.77 -2.58 -5.48
N GLU A 81 -38.41 -3.25 -4.51
CA GLU A 81 -38.78 -2.68 -3.21
C GLU A 81 -37.61 -2.79 -2.22
N THR A 82 -37.55 -1.85 -1.26
CA THR A 82 -36.57 -1.92 -0.17
C THR A 82 -36.91 -3.11 0.74
N PRO A 83 -36.01 -4.09 0.90
CA PRO A 83 -36.23 -5.24 1.78
C PRO A 83 -36.41 -4.80 3.23
N GLN A 84 -37.31 -5.44 3.97
CA GLN A 84 -37.47 -5.21 5.41
C GLN A 84 -36.42 -5.99 6.22
N ALA A 85 -36.03 -7.17 5.74
CA ALA A 85 -34.94 -7.97 6.30
C ALA A 85 -33.58 -7.62 5.65
N THR A 86 -32.52 -7.53 6.45
CA THR A 86 -31.14 -7.33 5.95
C THR A 86 -30.36 -8.63 5.83
N GLU A 87 -30.70 -9.63 6.64
CA GLU A 87 -30.13 -10.97 6.56
C GLU A 87 -31.19 -12.03 6.89
N GLU A 88 -31.13 -13.16 6.19
CA GLU A 88 -31.95 -14.34 6.45
C GLU A 88 -31.11 -15.60 6.31
N PHE A 89 -31.39 -16.62 7.11
CA PHE A 89 -30.79 -17.92 6.96
C PHE A 89 -31.82 -18.85 6.33
N VAL A 90 -31.46 -19.51 5.24
CA VAL A 90 -32.39 -20.35 4.48
C VAL A 90 -31.89 -21.77 4.34
N SER A 91 -32.83 -22.68 4.19
CA SER A 91 -32.59 -24.08 3.89
C SER A 91 -33.14 -24.41 2.50
N VAL A 92 -32.35 -25.16 1.73
CA VAL A 92 -32.71 -25.68 0.41
C VAL A 92 -32.57 -27.19 0.46
N ASP A 93 -33.64 -27.89 0.10
CA ASP A 93 -33.63 -29.34 -0.03
C ASP A 93 -32.99 -29.70 -1.38
N GLU A 94 -31.75 -30.22 -1.37
CA GLU A 94 -31.04 -30.69 -2.56
C GLU A 94 -31.38 -32.16 -2.89
N GLY A 95 -32.36 -32.75 -2.21
CA GLY A 95 -32.84 -34.10 -2.47
C GLY A 95 -31.87 -35.18 -1.98
N ALA A 96 -31.12 -35.80 -2.90
CA ALA A 96 -30.24 -36.93 -2.57
C ALA A 96 -28.99 -36.52 -1.76
N ASP A 97 -28.59 -35.25 -1.85
CA ASP A 97 -27.40 -34.69 -1.20
C ASP A 97 -27.71 -34.02 0.17
N GLY A 98 -28.99 -34.05 0.60
CA GLY A 98 -29.45 -33.52 1.89
C GLY A 98 -29.90 -32.06 1.85
N THR A 99 -29.92 -31.42 3.03
CA THR A 99 -30.32 -30.01 3.18
C THR A 99 -29.08 -29.12 3.13
N ALA A 100 -29.03 -28.21 2.16
CA ALA A 100 -28.02 -27.15 2.12
C ALA A 100 -28.52 -25.91 2.86
N TYR A 101 -27.63 -25.23 3.56
CA TYR A 101 -27.93 -24.00 4.30
C TYR A 101 -27.22 -22.82 3.67
N PHE A 102 -27.94 -21.72 3.53
CA PHE A 102 -27.42 -20.48 2.96
C PHE A 102 -27.72 -19.30 3.88
N LYS A 103 -26.80 -18.35 3.92
CA LYS A 103 -27.04 -17.01 4.44
C LYS A 103 -27.35 -16.09 3.27
N LEU A 104 -28.54 -15.50 3.28
CA LEU A 104 -28.96 -14.46 2.35
C LEU A 104 -28.67 -13.10 2.99
N VAL A 105 -27.98 -12.22 2.26
CA VAL A 105 -27.69 -10.86 2.72
C VAL A 105 -28.15 -9.86 1.67
N ALA A 106 -29.06 -8.97 2.07
CA ALA A 106 -29.52 -7.89 1.22
C ALA A 106 -28.46 -6.79 1.17
N GLN A 107 -28.04 -6.44 -0.03
CA GLN A 107 -27.00 -5.44 -0.25
C GLN A 107 -27.49 -4.37 -1.25
N PRO A 108 -27.49 -3.09 -0.85
CA PRO A 108 -27.93 -2.00 -1.72
C PRO A 108 -26.80 -1.52 -2.64
N HIS A 109 -27.17 -1.05 -3.83
CA HIS A 109 -26.30 -0.29 -4.71
C HIS A 109 -27.10 0.78 -5.49
N TRP A 110 -26.45 1.87 -5.90
CA TRP A 110 -27.03 3.00 -6.65
C TRP A 110 -26.61 2.96 -8.13
N GLY A 111 -26.50 1.77 -8.70
CA GLY A 111 -26.03 1.62 -10.08
C GLY A 111 -24.62 2.21 -10.28
N TRP A 112 -24.42 2.95 -11.38
CA TRP A 112 -23.16 3.65 -11.67
C TRP A 112 -22.73 4.62 -10.56
N TRP A 113 -23.67 5.13 -9.76
CA TRP A 113 -23.39 6.06 -8.68
C TRP A 113 -22.78 5.41 -7.45
N SER A 114 -22.87 4.08 -7.31
CA SER A 114 -22.13 3.33 -6.30
C SER A 114 -20.61 3.50 -6.42
N LEU A 115 -20.13 3.80 -7.63
CA LEU A 115 -18.72 4.05 -7.92
C LEU A 115 -18.35 5.52 -7.71
N LEU A 116 -19.30 6.40 -7.38
CA LEU A 116 -19.03 7.84 -7.22
C LEU A 116 -17.98 8.14 -6.14
N PRO A 117 -17.98 7.52 -4.93
CA PRO A 117 -16.94 7.78 -3.92
C PRO A 117 -15.55 7.44 -4.45
N ALA A 118 -15.45 6.29 -5.13
CA ALA A 118 -14.26 5.73 -5.74
C ALA A 118 -13.71 6.64 -6.86
N VAL A 119 -14.58 6.98 -7.81
CA VAL A 119 -14.26 7.82 -8.96
C VAL A 119 -13.85 9.21 -8.50
N VAL A 120 -14.55 9.80 -7.54
CA VAL A 120 -14.21 11.10 -6.97
C VAL A 120 -12.85 11.05 -6.29
N ALA A 121 -12.57 10.04 -5.47
CA ALA A 121 -11.26 9.88 -4.84
C ALA A 121 -10.15 9.75 -5.88
N VAL A 122 -10.25 8.83 -6.84
CA VAL A 122 -9.23 8.62 -7.88
C VAL A 122 -9.03 9.89 -8.73
N MET A 123 -10.11 10.52 -9.16
CA MET A 123 -10.08 11.70 -10.02
C MET A 123 -9.54 12.93 -9.30
N LEU A 124 -9.94 13.16 -8.05
CA LEU A 124 -9.35 14.22 -7.23
C LEU A 124 -7.88 13.93 -6.97
N CYS A 125 -7.50 12.70 -6.63
CA CYS A 125 -6.10 12.32 -6.39
C CYS A 125 -5.23 12.65 -7.61
N TRP A 126 -5.74 12.37 -8.82
CA TRP A 126 -5.05 12.71 -10.06
C TRP A 126 -4.92 14.22 -10.29
N VAL A 127 -5.97 15.00 -10.03
CA VAL A 127 -5.99 16.45 -10.30
C VAL A 127 -5.30 17.26 -9.21
N THR A 128 -5.54 16.95 -7.94
CA THR A 128 -4.98 17.64 -6.77
C THR A 128 -3.53 17.23 -6.53
N LYS A 129 -3.17 16.00 -6.96
CA LYS A 129 -1.91 15.34 -6.61
C LYS A 129 -1.72 15.23 -5.10
N GLU A 130 -2.82 15.11 -4.36
CA GLU A 130 -2.83 15.13 -2.91
C GLU A 130 -3.87 14.12 -2.38
N PRO A 131 -3.45 13.08 -1.64
CA PRO A 131 -4.31 11.96 -1.27
C PRO A 131 -5.32 12.30 -0.17
N ILE A 132 -5.05 13.23 0.75
CA ILE A 132 -5.98 13.56 1.85
C ILE A 132 -7.25 14.19 1.30
N THR A 133 -7.11 15.21 0.46
CA THR A 133 -8.20 15.92 -0.22
C THR A 133 -9.00 14.97 -1.11
N ALA A 134 -8.32 14.03 -1.77
CA ALA A 134 -8.94 13.01 -2.58
C ALA A 134 -9.81 12.04 -1.76
N LEU A 135 -9.24 11.46 -0.70
CA LEU A 135 -9.95 10.54 0.20
C LEU A 135 -11.11 11.24 0.89
N LEU A 136 -10.89 12.45 1.42
CA LEU A 136 -11.96 13.24 2.04
C LEU A 136 -13.07 13.55 1.02
N GLY A 137 -12.73 13.92 -0.21
CA GLY A 137 -13.71 14.16 -1.25
C GLY A 137 -14.53 12.93 -1.62
N GLY A 138 -13.88 11.76 -1.71
CA GLY A 138 -14.57 10.48 -1.89
C GLY A 138 -15.48 10.12 -0.72
N ILE A 139 -15.02 10.31 0.51
CA ILE A 139 -15.83 10.09 1.74
C ILE A 139 -17.07 10.98 1.73
N ILE A 140 -16.91 12.28 1.47
CA ILE A 140 -18.04 13.23 1.45
C ILE A 140 -19.00 12.86 0.31
N ALA A 141 -18.49 12.56 -0.88
CA ALA A 141 -19.34 12.15 -2.01
C ALA A 141 -20.14 10.88 -1.67
N GLY A 142 -19.52 9.87 -1.07
CA GLY A 142 -20.23 8.65 -0.70
C GLY A 142 -21.19 8.82 0.48
N ALA A 143 -20.83 9.61 1.48
CA ALA A 143 -21.73 9.96 2.58
C ALA A 143 -23.00 10.64 2.06
N LEU A 144 -22.86 11.57 1.10
CA LEU A 144 -23.99 12.22 0.44
C LEU A 144 -24.86 11.24 -0.35
N VAL A 145 -24.28 10.27 -1.07
CA VAL A 145 -25.04 9.20 -1.75
C VAL A 145 -25.82 8.36 -0.75
N LEU A 146 -25.24 8.08 0.42
CA LEU A 146 -25.88 7.33 1.51
C LEU A 146 -26.90 8.16 2.32
N GLY A 147 -27.05 9.46 2.03
CA GLY A 147 -27.90 10.37 2.81
C GLY A 147 -27.36 10.70 4.21
N GLN A 148 -26.07 10.45 4.46
CA GLN A 148 -25.39 10.73 5.73
C GLN A 148 -24.81 12.15 5.73
N TYR A 149 -25.54 13.10 6.29
CA TYR A 149 -25.15 14.52 6.29
C TYR A 149 -24.26 14.90 7.48
N ASP A 150 -24.32 14.15 8.58
CA ASP A 150 -23.41 14.35 9.72
C ASP A 150 -22.11 13.58 9.48
N LEU A 151 -21.19 14.21 8.72
CA LEU A 151 -19.86 13.64 8.44
C LEU A 151 -19.07 13.33 9.72
N THR A 152 -19.35 14.01 10.83
CA THR A 152 -18.61 13.78 12.07
C THR A 152 -19.20 12.62 12.86
N GLY A 153 -20.47 12.67 13.22
CA GLY A 153 -21.14 11.69 14.07
C GLY A 153 -21.48 10.38 13.37
N GLU A 154 -21.85 10.43 12.09
CA GLU A 154 -22.30 9.24 11.34
C GLU A 154 -21.19 8.58 10.52
N VAL A 155 -20.15 9.34 10.15
CA VAL A 155 -19.09 8.87 9.23
C VAL A 155 -17.73 8.77 9.91
N LEU A 156 -17.19 9.87 10.44
CA LEU A 156 -15.81 9.88 10.96
C LEU A 156 -15.70 9.23 12.35
N ILE A 157 -16.50 9.64 13.34
CA ILE A 157 -16.40 9.10 14.71
C ILE A 157 -16.56 7.57 14.77
N PRO A 158 -17.54 6.96 14.08
CA PRO A 158 -17.71 5.50 14.11
C PRO A 158 -16.50 4.74 13.58
N GLU A 159 -15.80 5.29 12.57
CA GLU A 159 -14.65 4.64 11.95
C GLU A 159 -13.34 4.93 12.70
N LEU A 160 -13.15 6.19 13.13
CA LEU A 160 -11.93 6.67 13.81
C LEU A 160 -11.88 6.30 15.29
N GLY A 161 -13.04 6.09 15.93
CA GLY A 161 -13.15 5.72 17.34
C GLY A 161 -12.92 4.22 17.61
N THR A 162 -12.60 3.43 16.58
CA THR A 162 -12.42 1.98 16.70
C THR A 162 -11.07 1.60 17.29
N ALA A 163 -11.00 0.42 17.94
CA ALA A 163 -9.73 -0.16 18.38
C ALA A 163 -8.75 -0.36 17.22
N LYS A 164 -9.26 -0.67 16.01
CA LYS A 164 -8.48 -0.79 14.77
C LYS A 164 -7.79 0.53 14.42
N ALA A 165 -8.52 1.65 14.41
CA ALA A 165 -7.97 2.98 14.16
C ALA A 165 -6.91 3.37 15.21
N ALA A 166 -7.16 3.08 16.49
CA ALA A 166 -6.21 3.32 17.57
C ALA A 166 -4.91 2.50 17.41
N GLY A 167 -5.03 1.22 17.06
CA GLY A 167 -3.89 0.33 16.81
C GLY A 167 -2.98 0.83 15.69
N ILE A 168 -3.57 1.38 14.62
CA ILE A 168 -2.83 2.00 13.52
C ILE A 168 -2.06 3.23 13.99
N LEU A 169 -2.69 4.12 14.76
CA LEU A 169 -2.01 5.31 15.29
C LEU A 169 -0.83 4.93 16.20
N ILE A 170 -1.02 3.97 17.10
CA ILE A 170 0.07 3.51 17.98
C ILE A 170 1.23 2.98 17.16
N LEU A 171 0.96 2.09 16.20
CA LEU A 171 2.02 1.48 15.40
C LEU A 171 2.74 2.48 14.50
N TYR A 172 2.00 3.23 13.68
CA TYR A 172 2.57 4.11 12.65
C TYR A 172 3.05 5.43 13.19
N LEU A 173 2.20 6.11 13.96
CA LEU A 173 2.51 7.45 14.43
C LEU A 173 3.58 7.38 15.52
N TRP A 174 3.38 6.51 16.52
CA TRP A 174 4.20 6.52 17.73
C TRP A 174 5.40 5.60 17.64
N LEU A 175 5.20 4.30 17.37
CA LEU A 175 6.29 3.33 17.45
C LEU A 175 7.27 3.47 16.26
N LEU A 176 6.75 3.48 15.02
CA LEU A 176 7.58 3.67 13.82
C LEU A 176 8.20 5.07 13.77
N GLY A 177 7.39 6.12 13.91
CA GLY A 177 7.87 7.50 13.97
C GLY A 177 8.93 7.69 15.05
N GLY A 178 8.69 7.16 16.24
CA GLY A 178 9.64 7.20 17.35
C GLY A 178 10.97 6.53 17.04
N LEU A 179 10.96 5.31 16.52
CA LEU A 179 12.18 4.55 16.22
C LEU A 179 13.03 5.27 15.16
N MET A 180 12.37 5.80 14.12
CA MET A 180 13.01 6.62 13.09
C MET A 180 13.65 7.88 13.69
N GLY A 181 12.94 8.54 14.59
CA GLY A 181 13.42 9.71 15.32
C GLY A 181 14.71 9.43 16.11
N VAL A 182 14.75 8.29 16.82
CA VAL A 182 15.93 7.87 17.59
C VAL A 182 17.12 7.59 16.67
N TRP A 183 16.93 6.85 15.57
CA TRP A 183 18.02 6.56 14.63
C TRP A 183 18.59 7.81 13.96
N SER A 184 17.75 8.80 13.68
CA SER A 184 18.20 10.10 13.15
C SER A 184 19.15 10.82 14.13
N ARG A 185 18.88 10.72 15.45
CA ARG A 185 19.70 11.36 16.51
C ARG A 185 20.97 10.58 16.87
N THR A 186 21.00 9.26 16.70
CA THR A 186 22.19 8.46 17.04
C THR A 186 23.25 8.44 15.94
N GLY A 187 22.88 8.73 14.69
CA GLY A 187 23.78 8.64 13.54
C GLY A 187 24.21 7.21 13.22
N ALA A 188 23.47 6.20 13.71
CA ALA A 188 23.80 4.78 13.56
C ALA A 188 23.99 4.38 12.08
N ALA A 189 23.09 4.93 11.26
CA ALA A 189 23.19 5.18 9.85
C ALA A 189 24.61 5.43 9.28
N GLN A 190 25.23 6.53 9.69
CA GLN A 190 26.50 7.03 9.20
C GLN A 190 27.67 6.15 9.67
N ALA A 191 27.60 5.63 10.90
CA ALA A 191 28.63 4.71 11.41
C ALA A 191 28.75 3.45 10.53
N PHE A 192 27.61 2.96 10.05
CA PHE A 192 27.57 1.78 9.20
C PHE A 192 28.07 2.06 7.78
N ALA A 193 27.72 3.22 7.22
CA ALA A 193 28.27 3.72 5.94
C ALA A 193 29.79 3.64 5.86
N GLU A 194 30.43 4.12 6.91
CA GLU A 194 31.88 4.22 6.98
C GLU A 194 32.55 2.85 7.14
N LEU A 195 31.92 1.93 7.87
CA LEU A 195 32.38 0.54 8.01
C LEU A 195 32.46 -0.15 6.64
N MET A 196 31.38 -0.05 5.85
CA MET A 196 31.25 -0.68 4.53
C MET A 196 32.23 -0.09 3.52
N THR A 197 32.35 1.24 3.53
CA THR A 197 33.30 1.98 2.69
C THR A 197 34.74 1.49 2.89
N ARG A 198 35.18 1.28 4.13
CA ARG A 198 36.57 0.90 4.43
C ARG A 198 36.92 -0.56 4.12
N HIS A 199 35.96 -1.49 4.24
CA HIS A 199 36.28 -2.92 4.23
C HIS A 199 35.80 -3.66 2.98
N VAL A 200 34.79 -3.16 2.27
CA VAL A 200 34.10 -3.93 1.22
C VAL A 200 34.37 -3.39 -0.19
N VAL A 201 34.59 -2.09 -0.34
CA VAL A 201 34.52 -1.44 -1.65
C VAL A 201 35.90 -1.31 -2.28
N ARG A 202 36.00 -1.74 -3.55
CA ARG A 202 37.26 -1.85 -4.32
C ARG A 202 37.14 -1.32 -5.75
N GLY A 203 35.97 -0.84 -6.15
CA GLY A 203 35.62 -0.58 -7.54
C GLY A 203 34.14 -0.20 -7.73
N PRO A 204 33.74 0.24 -8.94
CA PRO A 204 32.37 0.67 -9.22
C PRO A 204 31.31 -0.41 -8.98
N ARG A 205 31.61 -1.66 -9.37
CA ARG A 205 30.74 -2.82 -9.13
C ARG A 205 30.49 -3.04 -7.64
N THR A 206 31.56 -3.04 -6.85
CA THR A 206 31.45 -3.23 -5.40
C THR A 206 30.77 -2.06 -4.72
N ALA A 207 30.93 -0.82 -5.21
CA ALA A 207 30.22 0.34 -4.69
C ALA A 207 28.70 0.22 -4.92
N LYS A 208 28.29 -0.12 -6.15
CA LYS A 208 26.87 -0.38 -6.47
C LYS A 208 26.29 -1.57 -5.72
N LEU A 209 27.05 -2.67 -5.62
CA LEU A 209 26.64 -3.84 -4.84
C LEU A 209 26.45 -3.50 -3.37
N VAL A 210 27.35 -2.71 -2.77
CA VAL A 210 27.16 -2.22 -1.40
C VAL A 210 25.87 -1.42 -1.34
N ALA A 211 25.66 -0.44 -2.23
CA ALA A 211 24.42 0.34 -2.23
C ALA A 211 23.16 -0.53 -2.34
N TRP A 212 23.16 -1.52 -3.23
CA TRP A 212 22.07 -2.46 -3.39
C TRP A 212 21.84 -3.30 -2.13
N PHE A 213 22.89 -3.91 -1.56
CA PHE A 213 22.80 -4.69 -0.33
C PHE A 213 22.29 -3.83 0.84
N LEU A 214 22.72 -2.57 0.91
CA LEU A 214 22.24 -1.66 1.94
C LEU A 214 20.76 -1.38 1.76
N GLY A 215 20.28 -1.00 0.58
CA GLY A 215 18.84 -0.84 0.37
C GLY A 215 18.04 -2.09 0.75
N VAL A 216 18.55 -3.28 0.42
CA VAL A 216 17.92 -4.55 0.83
C VAL A 216 17.91 -4.76 2.35
N ILE A 217 18.96 -4.37 3.06
CA ILE A 217 19.03 -4.47 4.54
C ILE A 217 18.16 -3.40 5.21
N PHE A 218 18.05 -2.21 4.61
CA PHE A 218 17.33 -1.04 5.13
C PHE A 218 15.86 -0.97 4.67
N PHE A 219 15.29 -2.07 4.15
CA PHE A 219 13.93 -2.19 3.59
C PHE A 219 12.75 -1.74 4.48
N GLN A 220 13.01 -1.22 5.69
CA GLN A 220 12.03 -0.78 6.68
C GLN A 220 11.10 0.36 6.22
N GLY A 221 11.41 1.08 5.14
CA GLY A 221 10.52 2.07 4.52
C GLY A 221 11.20 2.87 3.40
N GLY A 222 10.43 3.28 2.38
CA GLY A 222 10.94 3.93 1.16
C GLY A 222 11.80 5.15 1.47
N THR A 223 11.22 6.16 2.11
CA THR A 223 11.86 7.46 2.41
C THR A 223 13.13 7.34 3.27
N VAL A 224 13.08 6.56 4.35
CA VAL A 224 14.21 6.41 5.29
C VAL A 224 15.33 5.60 4.66
N SER A 225 14.99 4.48 4.00
CA SER A 225 15.96 3.66 3.29
C SER A 225 16.69 4.50 2.25
N THR A 226 15.94 5.26 1.44
CA THR A 226 16.49 6.14 0.42
C THR A 226 17.48 7.17 1.00
N VAL A 227 17.08 7.91 2.04
CA VAL A 227 17.96 8.95 2.62
C VAL A 227 19.20 8.34 3.20
N LEU A 228 19.01 7.27 3.97
CA LEU A 228 20.08 6.63 4.67
C LEU A 228 21.07 6.01 3.71
N VAL A 229 20.60 5.13 2.83
CA VAL A 229 21.44 4.45 1.86
C VAL A 229 22.09 5.48 0.96
N GLY A 230 21.33 6.42 0.38
CA GLY A 230 21.84 7.43 -0.54
C GLY A 230 22.98 8.26 0.04
N THR A 231 22.79 8.85 1.22
CA THR A 231 23.83 9.67 1.89
C THR A 231 25.05 8.86 2.30
N THR A 232 24.83 7.60 2.69
CA THR A 232 25.86 6.64 3.09
C THR A 232 26.76 6.25 1.91
N VAL A 233 26.17 5.96 0.75
CA VAL A 233 26.87 5.35 -0.38
C VAL A 233 27.40 6.36 -1.39
N LYS A 234 26.91 7.61 -1.37
CA LYS A 234 27.35 8.65 -2.31
C LYS A 234 28.86 8.89 -2.28
N PRO A 235 29.51 9.22 -1.14
CA PRO A 235 30.94 9.53 -1.13
C PRO A 235 31.82 8.36 -1.60
N LEU A 236 31.30 7.16 -1.47
CA LEU A 236 31.92 5.91 -1.88
C LEU A 236 31.79 5.69 -3.39
N ALA A 237 30.58 5.86 -3.92
CA ALA A 237 30.25 5.73 -5.34
C ALA A 237 30.98 6.79 -6.18
N ASP A 238 31.07 8.02 -5.69
CA ASP A 238 31.76 9.14 -6.35
C ASP A 238 33.25 8.82 -6.58
N LYS A 239 33.93 8.27 -5.57
CA LYS A 239 35.35 7.87 -5.67
C LYS A 239 35.59 6.79 -6.72
N GLU A 240 34.62 5.89 -6.87
CA GLU A 240 34.65 4.79 -7.81
C GLU A 240 34.01 5.15 -9.17
N ARG A 241 33.83 6.45 -9.42
CA ARG A 241 33.33 7.02 -10.69
C ARG A 241 31.94 6.54 -11.10
N VAL A 242 31.09 6.10 -10.17
CA VAL A 242 29.70 5.70 -10.47
C VAL A 242 28.88 6.95 -10.75
N SER A 243 28.20 6.98 -11.90
CA SER A 243 27.33 8.13 -12.25
C SER A 243 26.24 8.31 -11.20
N HIS A 244 25.82 9.54 -10.93
CA HIS A 244 24.78 9.77 -9.94
C HIS A 244 23.43 9.19 -10.39
N GLU A 245 23.17 9.08 -11.70
CA GLU A 245 22.00 8.39 -12.25
C GLU A 245 22.00 6.88 -11.92
N GLU A 246 23.14 6.20 -12.07
CA GLU A 246 23.28 4.79 -11.67
C GLU A 246 22.99 4.62 -10.18
N LEU A 247 23.54 5.52 -9.36
CA LEU A 247 23.43 5.44 -7.92
C LEU A 247 22.00 5.71 -7.45
N ALA A 248 21.38 6.77 -7.98
CA ALA A 248 19.99 7.11 -7.70
C ALA A 248 19.06 5.96 -8.07
N TYR A 249 19.26 5.33 -9.24
CA TYR A 249 18.46 4.18 -9.66
C TYR A 249 18.60 2.96 -8.73
N VAL A 250 19.81 2.67 -8.25
CA VAL A 250 20.03 1.58 -7.28
C VAL A 250 19.37 1.89 -5.94
N VAL A 251 19.53 3.11 -5.43
CA VAL A 251 18.95 3.54 -4.14
C VAL A 251 17.42 3.51 -4.19
N ASP A 252 16.83 4.04 -5.26
CA ASP A 252 15.39 4.13 -5.42
C ASP A 252 14.74 2.74 -5.60
N SER A 253 15.34 1.89 -6.44
CA SER A 253 14.81 0.55 -6.69
C SER A 253 14.99 -0.41 -5.50
N THR A 254 15.85 -0.07 -4.56
CA THR A 254 16.01 -0.79 -3.29
C THR A 254 15.35 -0.06 -2.12
N ALA A 255 14.43 0.86 -2.41
CA ALA A 255 13.55 1.50 -1.44
C ALA A 255 12.16 0.83 -1.46
N SER A 256 11.18 1.41 -2.17
CA SER A 256 9.80 0.91 -2.21
C SER A 256 9.65 -0.51 -2.80
N PRO A 257 10.35 -0.90 -3.89
CA PRO A 257 10.24 -2.26 -4.42
C PRO A 257 10.67 -3.35 -3.44
N ILE A 258 11.84 -3.22 -2.80
CA ILE A 258 12.27 -4.23 -1.80
C ILE A 258 11.38 -4.22 -0.56
N ALA A 259 10.85 -3.05 -0.17
CA ALA A 259 9.91 -2.96 0.94
C ALA A 259 8.62 -3.77 0.68
N SER A 260 8.23 -3.95 -0.58
CA SER A 260 7.12 -4.83 -0.97
C SER A 260 7.49 -6.31 -0.88
N GLN A 261 8.75 -6.64 -1.18
CA GLN A 261 9.23 -8.02 -1.23
C GLN A 261 9.61 -8.58 0.15
N LEU A 262 10.22 -7.76 0.99
CA LEU A 262 10.59 -8.09 2.36
C LEU A 262 9.52 -7.55 3.30
N ALA A 263 8.42 -8.29 3.39
CA ALA A 263 7.22 -7.96 4.16
C ALA A 263 7.42 -7.97 5.70
N PHE A 264 8.63 -7.76 6.21
CA PHE A 264 8.95 -7.64 7.64
C PHE A 264 9.16 -6.18 8.06
N ASN A 265 8.44 -5.27 7.43
CA ASN A 265 8.45 -3.84 7.71
C ASN A 265 7.03 -3.37 8.06
N ALA A 266 6.76 -2.07 7.98
CA ALA A 266 5.44 -1.56 8.29
C ALA A 266 4.38 -2.00 7.24
N TRP A 267 4.74 -2.18 5.98
CA TRP A 267 3.80 -2.29 4.84
C TRP A 267 2.65 -3.30 5.03
N PRO A 268 2.86 -4.53 5.54
CA PRO A 268 1.74 -5.45 5.76
C PRO A 268 0.70 -4.88 6.73
N ALA A 269 1.15 -4.24 7.82
CA ALA A 269 0.25 -3.62 8.79
C ALA A 269 -0.45 -2.37 8.22
N TYR A 270 0.14 -1.72 7.21
CA TYR A 270 -0.43 -0.55 6.53
C TYR A 270 -1.53 -1.03 5.59
N VAL A 271 -1.16 -1.94 4.69
CA VAL A 271 -1.99 -2.40 3.59
C VAL A 271 -3.14 -3.28 4.08
N GLN A 272 -2.94 -4.09 5.12
CA GLN A 272 -4.03 -4.89 5.70
C GLN A 272 -5.23 -4.04 6.10
N ALA A 273 -5.01 -2.77 6.45
CA ALA A 273 -6.08 -1.88 6.88
C ALA A 273 -7.11 -1.61 5.77
N PHE A 274 -6.69 -1.71 4.50
CA PHE A 274 -7.47 -1.32 3.31
C PHE A 274 -8.09 -2.49 2.54
N ILE A 275 -7.68 -3.72 2.83
CA ILE A 275 -8.10 -4.90 2.06
C ILE A 275 -9.19 -5.72 2.75
N PHE A 276 -9.86 -5.15 3.75
CA PHE A 276 -11.03 -5.81 4.33
C PHE A 276 -12.16 -5.84 3.28
N VAL A 277 -12.74 -7.02 3.09
CA VAL A 277 -13.91 -7.24 2.25
C VAL A 277 -14.90 -8.05 3.07
N ALA A 278 -16.10 -7.50 3.29
CA ALA A 278 -17.16 -8.21 4.01
C ALA A 278 -17.54 -9.50 3.27
N GLY A 279 -17.82 -10.58 4.02
CA GLY A 279 -18.15 -11.90 3.44
C GLY A 279 -16.95 -12.74 3.01
N VAL A 280 -15.73 -12.18 3.00
CA VAL A 280 -14.51 -12.89 2.61
C VAL A 280 -13.78 -13.41 3.85
N SER A 281 -13.92 -14.71 4.14
CA SER A 281 -13.37 -15.33 5.35
C SER A 281 -11.86 -15.19 5.49
N PHE A 282 -11.10 -15.37 4.42
CA PHE A 282 -9.63 -15.22 4.42
C PHE A 282 -9.14 -13.76 4.48
N LEU A 283 -10.04 -12.78 4.57
CA LEU A 283 -9.72 -11.36 4.82
C LEU A 283 -10.47 -10.81 6.06
N ALA A 284 -11.16 -11.67 6.81
CA ALA A 284 -12.06 -11.28 7.90
C ALA A 284 -11.30 -10.60 9.04
N THR A 285 -10.27 -11.26 9.56
CA THR A 285 -9.47 -10.70 10.65
C THR A 285 -8.26 -9.91 10.15
N GLU A 286 -7.70 -9.08 11.02
CA GLU A 286 -6.40 -8.44 10.76
C GLU A 286 -5.29 -9.47 10.52
N THR A 287 -5.31 -10.58 11.25
CA THR A 287 -4.33 -11.66 11.09
C THR A 287 -4.45 -12.32 9.71
N ASP A 288 -5.66 -12.55 9.23
CA ASP A 288 -5.88 -13.17 7.91
C ASP A 288 -5.40 -12.24 6.80
N ARG A 289 -5.69 -10.92 6.90
CA ARG A 289 -5.21 -9.94 5.92
C ARG A 289 -3.69 -9.77 5.91
N ILE A 290 -3.04 -9.83 7.07
CA ILE A 290 -1.58 -9.87 7.15
C ILE A 290 -1.05 -11.15 6.51
N SER A 291 -1.67 -12.29 6.78
CA SER A 291 -1.28 -13.58 6.18
C SER A 291 -1.44 -13.57 4.66
N PHE A 292 -2.55 -13.01 4.16
CA PHE A 292 -2.81 -12.79 2.74
C PHE A 292 -1.76 -11.89 2.09
N PHE A 293 -1.32 -10.82 2.77
CA PHE A 293 -0.20 -10.00 2.31
C PHE A 293 1.06 -10.85 2.11
N PHE A 294 1.45 -11.68 3.08
CA PHE A 294 2.62 -12.54 2.95
C PHE A 294 2.47 -13.56 1.80
N GLN A 295 1.28 -14.10 1.59
CA GLN A 295 1.00 -15.01 0.48
C GLN A 295 1.11 -14.31 -0.89
N SER A 296 0.89 -12.99 -0.95
CA SER A 296 0.99 -12.21 -2.19
C SER A 296 2.42 -11.87 -2.61
N VAL A 297 3.39 -11.90 -1.69
CA VAL A 297 4.78 -11.50 -1.92
C VAL A 297 5.44 -12.20 -3.13
N PRO A 298 5.23 -13.50 -3.40
CA PRO A 298 5.77 -14.15 -4.60
C PRO A 298 5.19 -13.65 -5.93
N PHE A 299 4.03 -12.97 -5.89
CA PHE A 299 3.30 -12.47 -7.05
C PHE A 299 3.52 -10.98 -7.30
N CYS A 300 4.30 -10.27 -6.47
CA CYS A 300 4.74 -8.89 -6.70
C CYS A 300 5.83 -8.84 -7.78
N PHE A 301 5.47 -9.25 -9.01
CA PHE A 301 6.40 -9.47 -10.11
C PHE A 301 7.18 -8.21 -10.52
N TYR A 302 6.57 -7.02 -10.50
CA TYR A 302 7.30 -5.78 -10.77
C TYR A 302 8.38 -5.53 -9.72
N ALA A 303 8.04 -5.64 -8.43
CA ALA A 303 9.01 -5.46 -7.36
C ALA A 303 10.19 -6.44 -7.51
N ILE A 304 9.90 -7.71 -7.80
CA ILE A 304 10.92 -8.73 -8.09
C ILE A 304 11.80 -8.31 -9.26
N PHE A 305 11.21 -7.91 -10.39
CA PHE A 305 11.96 -7.53 -11.59
C PHE A 305 12.74 -6.23 -11.42
N ALA A 306 12.24 -5.25 -10.66
CA ALA A 306 12.94 -4.01 -10.36
C ALA A 306 14.16 -4.26 -9.46
N VAL A 307 14.00 -5.02 -8.38
CA VAL A 307 15.09 -5.38 -7.45
C VAL A 307 16.15 -6.24 -8.15
N LEU A 308 15.72 -7.25 -8.92
CA LEU A 308 16.65 -8.10 -9.67
C LEU A 308 17.33 -7.32 -10.81
N GLY A 309 16.59 -6.46 -11.50
CA GLY A 309 17.12 -5.60 -12.57
C GLY A 309 18.23 -4.69 -12.07
N THR A 310 18.07 -4.11 -10.87
CA THR A 310 19.09 -3.26 -10.25
C THR A 310 20.25 -4.03 -9.66
N LEU A 311 20.04 -5.26 -9.18
CA LEU A 311 21.14 -6.18 -8.84
C LEU A 311 22.01 -6.47 -10.08
N LEU A 312 21.36 -6.81 -11.19
CA LEU A 312 22.02 -7.10 -12.47
C LEU A 312 22.76 -5.86 -13.01
N LEU A 313 22.20 -4.67 -12.86
CA LEU A 313 22.89 -3.40 -13.15
C LEU A 313 24.11 -3.16 -12.24
N SER A 314 24.01 -3.53 -10.96
CA SER A 314 25.08 -3.38 -9.97
C SER A 314 26.29 -4.26 -10.29
N VAL A 315 26.06 -5.45 -10.84
CA VAL A 315 27.12 -6.36 -11.35
C VAL A 315 27.52 -6.10 -12.81
N GLU A 316 27.02 -5.02 -13.43
CA GLU A 316 27.26 -4.63 -14.84
C GLU A 316 26.80 -5.67 -15.88
N LYS A 317 25.72 -6.39 -15.59
CA LYS A 317 25.06 -7.32 -16.53
C LYS A 317 23.54 -7.08 -16.62
N PRO A 318 23.06 -5.85 -16.82
CA PRO A 318 21.63 -5.61 -16.93
C PRO A 318 21.07 -6.29 -18.20
N PRO A 319 19.90 -6.96 -18.12
CA PRO A 319 19.29 -7.62 -19.28
C PRO A 319 18.82 -6.59 -20.33
N PHE A 320 18.44 -5.41 -19.86
CA PHE A 320 18.14 -4.25 -20.68
C PHE A 320 18.74 -3.00 -20.02
N LEU A 321 19.28 -2.11 -20.85
CA LEU A 321 19.81 -0.83 -20.40
C LEU A 321 19.36 0.28 -21.36
N GLY A 322 18.57 1.21 -20.85
CA GLY A 322 18.09 2.38 -21.59
C GLY A 322 19.27 3.23 -22.10
N LYS A 323 19.04 3.94 -23.21
CA LYS A 323 20.07 4.74 -23.88
C LYS A 323 20.71 5.77 -22.94
N GLN A 324 19.89 6.52 -22.20
CA GLN A 324 20.37 7.58 -21.30
C GLN A 324 21.19 7.03 -20.13
N MET A 325 20.75 5.92 -19.53
CA MET A 325 21.52 5.25 -18.47
C MET A 325 22.88 4.74 -19.00
N ARG A 326 22.91 4.20 -20.22
CA ARG A 326 24.16 3.77 -20.87
C ARG A 326 25.11 4.95 -21.10
N GLU A 327 24.61 6.06 -21.60
CA GLU A 327 25.40 7.28 -21.82
C GLU A 327 25.94 7.86 -20.50
N ALA A 328 25.15 7.84 -19.42
CA ALA A 328 25.59 8.23 -18.08
C ALA A 328 26.73 7.34 -17.54
N MET A 329 26.57 6.01 -17.69
CA MET A 329 27.60 5.04 -17.32
C MET A 329 28.90 5.25 -18.10
N GLU A 330 28.82 5.42 -19.42
CA GLU A 330 29.98 5.63 -20.29
C GLU A 330 30.70 6.95 -19.95
N ARG A 331 29.95 8.02 -19.73
CA ARG A 331 30.49 9.34 -19.31
C ARG A 331 31.29 9.21 -18.02
N ALA A 332 30.68 8.71 -16.96
CA ALA A 332 31.34 8.64 -15.65
C ALA A 332 32.58 7.74 -15.67
N ARG A 333 32.56 6.63 -16.42
CA ARG A 333 33.73 5.72 -16.55
C ARG A 333 34.86 6.33 -17.40
N ALA A 334 34.53 7.00 -18.51
CA ALA A 334 35.51 7.50 -19.48
C ALA A 334 36.11 8.85 -19.08
N THR A 335 35.30 9.80 -18.61
CA THR A 335 35.73 11.18 -18.31
C THR A 335 35.88 11.44 -16.81
N GLY A 336 35.21 10.66 -15.96
CA GLY A 336 35.11 10.90 -14.52
C GLY A 336 34.03 11.93 -14.14
N GLU A 337 33.29 12.46 -15.11
CA GLU A 337 32.17 13.36 -14.87
C GLU A 337 30.93 12.56 -14.44
N LEU A 338 30.51 12.72 -13.18
CA LEU A 338 29.42 11.95 -12.59
C LEU A 338 28.03 12.43 -13.03
N ASP A 339 27.92 13.72 -13.33
CA ASP A 339 26.68 14.40 -13.72
C ASP A 339 26.62 14.70 -15.22
N ALA A 340 25.41 14.82 -15.76
CA ALA A 340 25.21 15.22 -17.16
C ALA A 340 25.58 16.70 -17.39
N PRO A 341 25.99 17.09 -18.61
CA PRO A 341 26.25 18.49 -18.93
C PRO A 341 25.00 19.36 -18.71
N GLY A 342 25.10 20.34 -17.81
CA GLY A 342 23.99 21.23 -17.47
C GLY A 342 23.02 20.68 -16.42
N ALA A 343 23.33 19.56 -15.77
CA ALA A 343 22.59 19.07 -14.61
C ALA A 343 22.57 20.11 -13.48
N GLU A 344 21.46 20.20 -12.75
CA GLU A 344 21.32 21.03 -11.55
C GLU A 344 20.99 20.15 -10.34
N PRO A 345 21.98 19.42 -9.77
CA PRO A 345 21.76 18.51 -8.66
C PRO A 345 21.05 19.16 -7.48
N LEU A 346 20.00 18.48 -6.99
CA LEU A 346 19.35 18.82 -5.73
C LEU A 346 20.28 18.44 -4.57
N SER A 347 21.20 19.31 -4.17
CA SER A 347 22.09 19.01 -3.03
C SER A 347 21.50 19.50 -1.70
N ALA A 348 20.87 18.61 -0.92
CA ALA A 348 20.55 18.93 0.47
C ALA A 348 21.75 18.68 1.39
N LYS A 349 22.58 19.71 1.56
CA LYS A 349 23.65 19.72 2.58
C LYS A 349 23.11 19.42 3.99
N GLU A 350 21.84 19.78 4.25
CA GLU A 350 21.12 19.51 5.50
C GLU A 350 20.76 18.03 5.72
N LEU A 351 20.51 17.25 4.67
CA LEU A 351 20.21 15.80 4.77
C LEU A 351 21.47 14.95 4.88
N GLN A 352 22.62 15.48 4.43
CA GLN A 352 23.95 14.89 4.63
C GLN A 352 24.46 15.09 6.07
N ALA A 353 23.83 15.98 6.85
CA ALA A 353 24.17 16.24 8.24
C ALA A 353 23.31 15.35 9.16
N SER A 354 23.91 14.28 9.71
CA SER A 354 23.29 13.58 10.83
C SER A 354 23.20 14.54 12.02
N ASN A 355 22.00 14.75 12.58
CA ASN A 355 21.76 15.69 13.68
C ASN A 355 22.17 15.06 15.03
N VAL A 356 23.38 14.52 15.06
CA VAL A 356 24.00 13.85 16.20
C VAL A 356 24.35 14.91 17.25
N PRO A 357 23.86 14.77 18.49
CA PRO A 357 24.22 15.68 19.56
C PRO A 357 25.74 15.79 19.75
N GLU A 358 26.22 16.99 20.07
CA GLU A 358 27.64 17.22 20.35
C GLU A 358 28.15 16.27 21.46
N GLY A 359 29.28 15.61 21.21
CA GLY A 359 29.88 14.64 22.12
C GLY A 359 29.32 13.22 22.02
N TYR A 360 28.23 13.00 21.27
CA TYR A 360 27.72 11.67 20.98
C TYR A 360 28.53 11.02 19.85
N ARG A 361 28.97 9.77 20.06
CA ARG A 361 29.75 9.03 19.04
C ARG A 361 28.87 7.96 18.40
N PRO A 362 28.55 8.07 17.10
CA PRO A 362 27.78 7.05 16.39
C PRO A 362 28.44 5.66 16.46
N ASN A 363 27.64 4.62 16.60
CA ASN A 363 28.11 3.23 16.57
C ASN A 363 27.17 2.35 15.74
N VAL A 364 27.76 1.45 14.96
CA VAL A 364 27.07 0.49 14.09
C VAL A 364 26.11 -0.43 14.85
N LEU A 365 26.39 -0.76 16.11
CA LEU A 365 25.52 -1.60 16.95
C LEU A 365 24.18 -0.94 17.28
N GLU A 366 24.11 0.40 17.31
CA GLU A 366 22.85 1.13 17.53
C GLU A 366 21.88 1.00 16.36
N PHE A 367 22.39 0.52 15.23
CA PHE A 367 21.59 0.15 14.08
C PHE A 367 21.19 -1.33 14.14
N PHE A 368 22.17 -2.23 14.23
CA PHE A 368 21.90 -3.67 14.14
C PHE A 368 21.15 -4.25 15.33
N LEU A 369 21.35 -3.74 16.55
CA LEU A 369 20.67 -4.30 17.72
C LEU A 369 19.16 -4.03 17.69
N PRO A 370 18.66 -2.78 17.51
CA PRO A 370 17.23 -2.55 17.37
C PRO A 370 16.61 -3.26 16.15
N LEU A 371 17.30 -3.27 15.01
CA LEU A 371 16.82 -3.97 13.81
C LEU A 371 16.74 -5.49 14.04
N GLY A 372 17.77 -6.08 14.66
CA GLY A 372 17.79 -7.49 15.03
C GLY A 372 16.69 -7.85 16.04
N THR A 373 16.41 -6.96 17.00
CA THR A 373 15.28 -7.12 17.94
C THR A 373 13.95 -7.05 17.22
N LEU A 374 13.76 -6.10 16.31
CA LEU A 374 12.54 -5.99 15.50
C LEU A 374 12.29 -7.30 14.72
N ILE A 375 13.28 -7.73 13.94
CA ILE A 375 13.21 -8.94 13.12
C ILE A 375 13.01 -10.19 14.01
N GLY A 376 13.77 -10.30 15.10
CA GLY A 376 13.71 -11.43 16.01
C GLY A 376 12.34 -11.58 16.70
N ILE A 377 11.73 -10.48 17.14
CA ILE A 377 10.39 -10.50 17.72
C ILE A 377 9.33 -10.81 16.66
N ALA A 378 9.41 -10.20 15.47
CA ALA A 378 8.46 -10.45 14.39
C ALA A 378 8.47 -11.92 13.94
N ILE A 379 9.66 -12.50 13.72
CA ILE A 379 9.81 -13.92 13.36
C ILE A 379 9.43 -14.82 14.53
N GLY A 380 9.87 -14.51 15.74
CA GLY A 380 9.58 -15.32 16.93
C GLY A 380 8.08 -15.42 17.21
N THR A 381 7.36 -14.31 17.11
CA THR A 381 5.90 -14.29 17.29
C THR A 381 5.19 -15.03 16.16
N PHE A 382 5.64 -14.88 14.91
CA PHE A 382 5.10 -15.67 13.80
C PHE A 382 5.25 -17.19 14.03
N VAL A 383 6.42 -17.64 14.49
CA VAL A 383 6.67 -19.07 14.75
C VAL A 383 5.85 -19.60 15.93
N ILE A 384 5.65 -18.81 16.98
CA ILE A 384 4.97 -19.24 18.20
C ILE A 384 3.44 -19.12 18.10
N PHE A 385 2.95 -18.02 17.52
CA PHE A 385 1.52 -17.67 17.51
C PHE A 385 0.88 -17.80 16.12
N GLY A 386 1.64 -18.14 15.09
CA GLY A 386 1.16 -18.24 13.71
C GLY A 386 1.04 -16.89 12.99
N SER A 387 1.23 -15.76 13.68
CA SER A 387 1.19 -14.41 13.09
C SER A 387 2.22 -13.48 13.72
N PRO A 388 2.83 -12.56 12.95
CA PRO A 388 3.83 -11.66 13.48
C PRO A 388 3.17 -10.54 14.31
N ASN A 389 3.58 -10.37 15.57
CA ASN A 389 3.14 -9.23 16.37
C ASN A 389 4.03 -8.01 16.10
N VAL A 390 3.63 -7.23 15.10
CA VAL A 390 4.39 -6.07 14.61
C VAL A 390 4.51 -4.98 15.67
N GLN A 391 3.47 -4.75 16.49
CA GLN A 391 3.49 -3.75 17.56
C GLN A 391 4.56 -4.07 18.60
N TRP A 392 4.69 -5.34 19.00
CA TRP A 392 5.72 -5.78 19.95
C TRP A 392 7.13 -5.65 19.36
N ALA A 393 7.29 -5.97 18.08
CA ALA A 393 8.56 -5.85 17.38
C ALA A 393 9.05 -4.40 17.35
N PHE A 394 8.20 -3.46 16.91
CA PHE A 394 8.55 -2.03 16.88
C PHE A 394 8.70 -1.44 18.28
N GLY A 395 7.85 -1.81 19.23
CA GLY A 395 7.95 -1.37 20.62
C GLY A 395 9.26 -1.82 21.29
N GLY A 396 9.63 -3.10 21.14
CA GLY A 396 10.88 -3.64 21.66
C GLY A 396 12.11 -2.99 21.03
N ALA A 397 12.10 -2.78 19.71
CA ALA A 397 13.18 -2.10 19.01
C ALA A 397 13.35 -0.64 19.45
N LEU A 398 12.25 0.10 19.61
CA LEU A 398 12.26 1.48 20.08
C LEU A 398 12.81 1.59 21.51
N VAL A 399 12.37 0.71 22.42
CA VAL A 399 12.85 0.67 23.81
C VAL A 399 14.35 0.37 23.84
N LEU A 400 14.81 -0.60 23.05
CA LEU A 400 16.23 -0.94 22.98
C LEU A 400 17.07 0.21 22.38
N ALA A 401 16.63 0.80 21.28
CA ALA A 401 17.30 1.94 20.65
C ALA A 401 17.43 3.12 21.61
N SER A 402 16.34 3.45 22.30
CA SER A 402 16.30 4.51 23.32
C SER A 402 17.22 4.19 24.50
N GLY A 403 17.21 2.95 24.99
CA GLY A 403 18.06 2.50 26.09
C GLY A 403 19.54 2.59 25.77
N ILE A 404 19.95 2.16 24.56
CA ILE A 404 21.34 2.27 24.11
C ILE A 404 21.75 3.74 24.00
N ALA A 405 20.90 4.58 23.40
CA ALA A 405 21.18 6.00 23.25
C ALA A 405 21.42 6.70 24.60
N LEU A 406 20.56 6.46 25.58
CA LEU A 406 20.70 6.99 26.94
C LEU A 406 21.95 6.42 27.64
N ALA A 407 22.19 5.12 27.54
CA ALA A 407 23.34 4.46 28.18
C ALA A 407 24.69 4.98 27.63
N LYS A 408 24.73 5.41 26.37
CA LYS A 408 25.89 6.03 25.73
C LYS A 408 26.05 7.52 26.01
N GLY A 409 25.14 8.11 26.81
CA GLY A 409 25.23 9.50 27.25
C GLY A 409 24.42 10.50 26.43
N MET A 410 23.48 10.05 25.58
CA MET A 410 22.50 10.96 24.99
C MET A 410 21.60 11.52 26.10
N SER A 411 21.34 12.82 26.09
CA SER A 411 20.40 13.43 27.04
C SER A 411 18.96 12.99 26.74
N LEU A 412 18.14 12.85 27.78
CA LEU A 412 16.72 12.53 27.61
C LEU A 412 16.01 13.57 26.74
N LYS A 413 16.39 14.85 26.86
CA LYS A 413 15.84 15.92 26.01
C LYS A 413 16.11 15.64 24.52
N ASN A 414 17.35 15.35 24.15
CA ASN A 414 17.69 15.07 22.74
C ASN A 414 16.99 13.82 22.21
N LEU A 415 16.81 12.81 23.07
CA LEU A 415 16.05 11.61 22.72
C LEU A 415 14.57 11.94 22.44
N ILE A 416 13.92 12.69 23.33
CA ILE A 416 12.52 13.10 23.19
C ILE A 416 12.33 14.04 22.00
N ASP A 417 13.27 14.97 21.76
CA ASP A 417 13.27 15.82 20.57
C ASP A 417 13.35 14.97 19.29
N GLY A 418 14.22 13.96 19.28
CA GLY A 418 14.28 12.96 18.21
C GLY A 418 12.94 12.24 17.99
N TYR A 419 12.30 11.76 19.07
CA TYR A 419 11.00 11.10 19.01
C TYR A 419 9.92 12.00 18.41
N HIS A 420 9.88 13.28 18.81
CA HIS A 420 8.95 14.28 18.28
C HIS A 420 9.19 14.59 16.80
N ASP A 421 10.45 14.74 16.39
CA ASP A 421 10.82 14.93 14.99
C ASP A 421 10.42 13.71 14.15
N GLY A 422 10.59 12.51 14.72
CA GLY A 422 10.15 11.25 14.13
C GLY A 422 8.63 11.16 13.94
N ILE A 423 7.84 11.48 14.97
CA ILE A 423 6.37 11.56 14.87
C ILE A 423 5.96 12.54 13.78
N LYS A 424 6.49 13.76 13.79
CA LYS A 424 6.21 14.78 12.76
C LYS A 424 6.43 14.25 11.35
N GLY A 425 7.48 13.46 11.17
CA GLY A 425 7.83 12.85 9.88
C GLY A 425 6.79 11.85 9.35
N VAL A 426 5.94 11.27 10.21
CA VAL A 426 4.98 10.22 9.82
C VAL A 426 3.50 10.58 10.03
N VAL A 427 3.18 11.77 10.55
CA VAL A 427 1.79 12.26 10.78
C VAL A 427 0.91 12.11 9.53
N LEU A 428 1.43 12.52 8.37
CA LEU A 428 0.68 12.52 7.12
C LEU A 428 0.19 11.11 6.75
N GLY A 429 1.07 10.11 6.85
CA GLY A 429 0.74 8.71 6.57
C GLY A 429 -0.32 8.16 7.52
N SER A 430 -0.27 8.55 8.81
CA SER A 430 -1.28 8.15 9.80
C SER A 430 -2.66 8.75 9.51
N VAL A 431 -2.75 10.00 9.05
CA VAL A 431 -4.03 10.63 8.67
C VAL A 431 -4.63 9.94 7.44
N ILE A 432 -3.80 9.62 6.44
CA ILE A 432 -4.24 8.91 5.23
C ILE A 432 -4.84 7.55 5.58
N LEU A 433 -4.23 6.79 6.50
CA LEU A 433 -4.75 5.50 6.96
C LEU A 433 -6.16 5.59 7.54
N LEU A 434 -6.36 6.58 8.39
CA LEU A 434 -7.64 6.82 9.04
C LEU A 434 -8.74 7.12 8.01
N LEU A 435 -8.47 8.02 7.05
CA LEU A 435 -9.40 8.34 5.98
C LEU A 435 -9.66 7.16 5.05
N ALA A 436 -8.65 6.33 4.79
CA ALA A 436 -8.79 5.19 3.89
C ALA A 436 -9.62 4.04 4.48
N ILE A 437 -9.61 3.84 5.81
CA ILE A 437 -10.58 2.96 6.46
C ILE A 437 -12.00 3.50 6.26
N THR A 438 -12.20 4.80 6.47
CA THR A 438 -13.50 5.45 6.30
C THR A 438 -14.03 5.34 4.87
N ILE A 439 -13.21 5.62 3.85
CA ILE A 439 -13.66 5.51 2.45
C ILE A 439 -13.96 4.07 2.05
N GLY A 440 -13.22 3.10 2.59
CA GLY A 440 -13.50 1.68 2.35
C GLY A 440 -14.86 1.26 2.89
N SER A 441 -15.20 1.67 4.11
CA SER A 441 -16.52 1.47 4.71
C SER A 441 -17.63 2.12 3.87
N ILE A 442 -17.43 3.37 3.43
CA ILE A 442 -18.36 4.09 2.54
C ILE A 442 -18.52 3.38 1.18
N SER A 443 -17.43 2.89 0.58
CA SER A 443 -17.45 2.21 -0.72
C SER A 443 -18.18 0.87 -0.66
N GLN A 444 -18.09 0.15 0.46
CA GLN A 444 -18.86 -1.07 0.69
C GLN A 444 -20.35 -0.74 0.86
N LYS A 445 -20.68 0.23 1.72
CA LYS A 445 -22.07 0.66 1.98
C LYS A 445 -22.79 1.18 0.73
N THR A 446 -22.06 1.80 -0.19
CA THR A 446 -22.61 2.28 -1.48
C THR A 446 -22.79 1.17 -2.52
N GLY A 447 -22.28 -0.05 -2.29
CA GLY A 447 -22.52 -1.21 -3.15
C GLY A 447 -21.71 -1.24 -4.46
N GLY A 448 -20.57 -0.54 -4.53
CA GLY A 448 -19.79 -0.40 -5.78
C GLY A 448 -19.32 -1.73 -6.38
N GLY A 449 -18.87 -2.66 -5.54
CA GLY A 449 -18.42 -3.99 -5.98
C GLY A 449 -19.56 -4.83 -6.58
N ILE A 450 -20.74 -4.76 -5.95
CA ILE A 450 -21.93 -5.51 -6.33
C ILE A 450 -22.45 -5.03 -7.69
N PHE A 451 -22.58 -3.72 -7.85
CA PHE A 451 -22.98 -3.13 -9.12
C PHE A 451 -22.06 -3.54 -10.28
N LEU A 452 -20.75 -3.59 -10.05
CA LEU A 452 -19.80 -4.00 -11.08
C LEU A 452 -19.95 -5.47 -11.45
N VAL A 453 -20.36 -6.34 -10.52
CA VAL A 453 -20.68 -7.75 -10.86
C VAL A 453 -21.87 -7.84 -11.78
N GLU A 454 -22.97 -7.17 -11.45
CA GLU A 454 -24.17 -7.22 -12.29
C GLU A 454 -23.89 -6.76 -13.72
N GLN A 455 -23.06 -5.73 -13.88
CA GLN A 455 -22.80 -5.13 -15.18
C GLN A 455 -21.67 -5.80 -15.97
N LEU A 456 -20.63 -6.28 -15.27
CA LEU A 456 -19.39 -6.73 -15.91
C LEU A 456 -19.08 -8.22 -15.69
N GLY A 457 -19.83 -8.92 -14.83
CA GLY A 457 -19.58 -10.32 -14.46
C GLY A 457 -19.41 -11.23 -15.68
N ASP A 458 -20.25 -11.06 -16.70
CA ASP A 458 -20.22 -11.90 -17.91
C ASP A 458 -19.40 -11.31 -19.07
N THR A 459 -19.01 -10.02 -19.01
CA THR A 459 -18.45 -9.29 -20.17
C THR A 459 -16.97 -8.94 -20.05
N LEU A 460 -16.45 -8.77 -18.84
CA LEU A 460 -15.04 -8.46 -18.62
C LEU A 460 -14.25 -9.76 -18.44
N PRO A 461 -13.30 -10.11 -19.33
CA PRO A 461 -12.47 -11.28 -19.10
C PRO A 461 -11.64 -11.09 -17.82
N TYR A 462 -11.87 -11.92 -16.81
CA TYR A 462 -11.30 -11.75 -15.47
C TYR A 462 -9.77 -11.61 -15.49
N PHE A 463 -9.06 -12.31 -16.38
CA PHE A 463 -7.59 -12.26 -16.51
C PHE A 463 -7.02 -10.89 -16.90
N VAL A 464 -7.85 -9.95 -17.38
CA VAL A 464 -7.44 -8.57 -17.71
C VAL A 464 -7.45 -7.67 -16.47
N LEU A 465 -8.22 -8.02 -15.44
CA LEU A 465 -8.45 -7.18 -14.27
C LEU A 465 -7.16 -6.78 -13.51
N PRO A 466 -6.19 -7.69 -13.26
CA PRO A 466 -4.92 -7.31 -12.63
C PRO A 466 -4.17 -6.22 -13.41
N VAL A 467 -4.15 -6.31 -14.74
CA VAL A 467 -3.45 -5.33 -15.60
C VAL A 467 -4.17 -3.98 -15.58
N LEU A 468 -5.50 -3.96 -15.52
CA LEU A 468 -6.26 -2.71 -15.36
C LEU A 468 -5.93 -2.04 -14.02
N PHE A 469 -5.87 -2.81 -12.94
CA PHE A 469 -5.46 -2.30 -11.64
C PHE A 469 -4.03 -1.79 -11.65
N GLN A 470 -3.11 -2.51 -12.26
CA GLN A 470 -1.73 -2.07 -12.43
C GLN A 470 -1.67 -0.71 -13.15
N VAL A 471 -2.31 -0.59 -14.32
CA VAL A 471 -2.28 0.67 -15.10
C VAL A 471 -2.91 1.81 -14.32
N MET A 472 -4.04 1.57 -13.67
CA MET A 472 -4.72 2.56 -12.84
C MET A 472 -3.80 3.05 -11.71
N THR A 473 -3.18 2.14 -10.94
CA THR A 473 -2.31 2.52 -9.83
C THR A 473 -1.01 3.15 -10.29
N MET A 474 -0.43 2.73 -11.42
CA MET A 474 0.71 3.40 -12.05
C MET A 474 0.39 4.86 -12.35
N VAL A 475 -0.78 5.15 -12.93
CA VAL A 475 -1.18 6.53 -13.28
C VAL A 475 -1.44 7.37 -12.03
N ILE A 476 -2.14 6.82 -11.04
CA ILE A 476 -2.42 7.52 -9.77
C ILE A 476 -1.10 7.81 -9.06
N ALA A 477 -0.27 6.81 -8.82
CA ALA A 477 0.98 6.95 -8.08
C ALA A 477 1.99 7.84 -8.80
N PHE A 478 2.07 7.77 -10.14
CA PHE A 478 2.92 8.67 -10.93
C PHE A 478 2.46 10.12 -10.79
N SER A 479 1.14 10.34 -10.75
CA SER A 479 0.56 11.68 -10.65
C SER A 479 0.65 12.29 -9.26
N THR A 480 0.61 11.46 -8.22
CA THR A 480 0.59 11.88 -6.80
C THR A 480 1.97 11.82 -6.15
N GLY A 481 2.89 11.05 -6.71
CA GLY A 481 4.22 10.83 -6.14
C GLY A 481 4.21 9.99 -4.87
N THR A 482 3.21 9.12 -4.68
CA THR A 482 3.16 8.30 -3.46
C THR A 482 2.53 6.93 -3.70
N SER A 483 3.26 5.88 -3.32
CA SER A 483 2.73 4.51 -3.30
C SER A 483 1.70 4.34 -2.17
N TRP A 484 1.98 4.90 -1.00
CA TRP A 484 1.11 4.80 0.19
C TRP A 484 -0.24 5.48 -0.02
N GLY A 485 -0.24 6.72 -0.55
CA GLY A 485 -1.48 7.40 -0.91
C GLY A 485 -2.27 6.66 -2.00
N THR A 486 -1.58 5.99 -2.92
CA THR A 486 -2.23 5.18 -3.95
C THR A 486 -2.85 3.91 -3.38
N TYR A 487 -2.19 3.21 -2.47
CA TYR A 487 -2.77 2.07 -1.73
C TYR A 487 -4.06 2.44 -1.02
N ALA A 488 -4.02 3.56 -0.29
CA ALA A 488 -5.13 4.10 0.48
C ALA A 488 -6.37 4.39 -0.39
N VAL A 489 -6.16 4.82 -1.65
CA VAL A 489 -7.25 5.06 -2.60
C VAL A 489 -7.66 3.78 -3.33
N ALA A 490 -6.70 2.96 -3.78
CA ALA A 490 -6.96 1.86 -4.70
C ALA A 490 -7.46 0.58 -4.04
N PHE A 491 -6.90 0.15 -2.91
CA PHE A 491 -7.26 -1.14 -2.29
C PHE A 491 -8.72 -1.25 -1.84
N PRO A 492 -9.31 -0.22 -1.20
CA PRO A 492 -10.71 -0.30 -0.78
C PRO A 492 -11.69 -0.44 -1.95
N LEU A 493 -11.22 -0.16 -3.17
CA LEU A 493 -11.99 -0.24 -4.41
C LEU A 493 -11.69 -1.52 -5.18
N ALA A 494 -10.40 -1.86 -5.30
CA ALA A 494 -9.92 -2.97 -6.11
C ALA A 494 -10.24 -4.33 -5.48
N MET A 495 -10.12 -4.47 -4.16
CA MET A 495 -10.30 -5.77 -3.49
C MET A 495 -11.76 -6.25 -3.51
N PRO A 496 -12.77 -5.43 -3.19
CA PRO A 496 -14.16 -5.84 -3.35
C PRO A 496 -14.48 -6.20 -4.81
N LEU A 497 -14.01 -5.42 -5.78
CA LEU A 497 -14.23 -5.70 -7.20
C LEU A 497 -13.61 -7.03 -7.64
N ALA A 498 -12.38 -7.32 -7.21
CA ALA A 498 -11.70 -8.57 -7.53
C ALA A 498 -12.47 -9.79 -7.01
N TRP A 499 -12.95 -9.73 -5.76
CA TRP A 499 -13.76 -10.80 -5.17
C TRP A 499 -15.05 -11.02 -5.96
N ALA A 500 -15.72 -9.92 -6.28
CA ALA A 500 -17.01 -9.93 -6.91
C ALA A 500 -16.92 -10.52 -8.35
N VAL A 501 -15.89 -10.16 -9.12
CA VAL A 501 -15.60 -10.77 -10.44
C VAL A 501 -15.24 -12.26 -10.32
N ALA A 502 -14.48 -12.64 -9.30
CA ALA A 502 -14.08 -14.04 -9.10
C ALA A 502 -15.27 -14.97 -8.87
N ASN A 503 -16.22 -14.53 -8.04
CA ASN A 503 -17.44 -15.28 -7.76
C ASN A 503 -18.36 -15.37 -8.98
N ALA A 504 -18.55 -14.24 -9.67
CA ALA A 504 -19.44 -14.17 -10.84
C ALA A 504 -19.02 -15.13 -11.96
N GLN A 505 -17.72 -15.28 -12.18
CA GLN A 505 -17.19 -16.17 -13.23
C GLN A 505 -16.89 -17.59 -12.72
N GLY A 506 -17.25 -17.91 -11.48
CA GLY A 506 -17.09 -19.25 -10.92
C GLY A 506 -15.64 -19.74 -10.92
N LEU A 507 -14.68 -18.86 -10.67
CA LEU A 507 -13.25 -19.21 -10.69
C LEU A 507 -12.95 -20.32 -9.68
N SER A 508 -12.18 -21.33 -10.10
CA SER A 508 -11.80 -22.48 -9.26
C SER A 508 -10.87 -22.08 -8.10
N HIS A 509 -10.12 -20.99 -8.26
CA HIS A 509 -9.16 -20.47 -7.28
C HIS A 509 -9.34 -18.96 -7.05
N PRO A 510 -10.44 -18.51 -6.40
CA PRO A 510 -10.74 -17.09 -6.23
C PRO A 510 -9.74 -16.38 -5.31
N GLU A 511 -9.21 -17.08 -4.30
CA GLU A 511 -8.14 -16.58 -3.42
C GLU A 511 -6.89 -16.19 -4.22
N LEU A 512 -6.42 -17.08 -5.10
CA LEU A 512 -5.26 -16.83 -5.95
C LEU A 512 -5.51 -15.64 -6.88
N PHE A 513 -6.68 -15.58 -7.51
CA PHE A 513 -7.05 -14.45 -8.36
C PHE A 513 -7.03 -13.12 -7.60
N MET A 514 -7.58 -13.09 -6.39
CA MET A 514 -7.50 -11.91 -5.52
C MET A 514 -6.06 -11.56 -5.15
N THR A 515 -5.20 -12.56 -4.90
CA THR A 515 -3.77 -12.35 -4.66
C THR A 515 -3.08 -11.68 -5.85
N LEU A 516 -3.41 -12.07 -7.09
CA LEU A 516 -2.87 -11.43 -8.30
C LEU A 516 -3.34 -9.98 -8.44
N CYS A 517 -4.63 -9.72 -8.23
CA CYS A 517 -5.18 -8.37 -8.24
C CYS A 517 -4.54 -7.48 -7.17
N PHE A 518 -4.40 -8.02 -5.96
CA PHE A 518 -3.71 -7.36 -4.85
C PHE A 518 -2.27 -7.00 -5.21
N ALA A 519 -1.50 -7.97 -5.72
CA ALA A 519 -0.11 -7.77 -6.10
C ALA A 519 0.04 -6.75 -7.24
N ALA A 520 -0.89 -6.74 -8.21
CA ALA A 520 -0.88 -5.77 -9.30
C ALA A 520 -1.19 -4.34 -8.81
N VAL A 521 -2.10 -4.17 -7.85
CA VAL A 521 -2.34 -2.88 -7.17
C VAL A 521 -1.07 -2.43 -6.42
N MET A 522 -0.46 -3.34 -5.65
CA MET A 522 0.80 -3.08 -4.93
C MET A 522 1.85 -2.54 -5.90
N ASP A 523 2.20 -3.37 -6.87
CA ASP A 523 3.30 -3.13 -7.79
C ASP A 523 3.10 -1.94 -8.72
N GLY A 524 1.88 -1.74 -9.23
CA GLY A 524 1.58 -0.56 -10.04
C GLY A 524 1.73 0.73 -9.25
N SER A 525 1.37 0.73 -7.95
CA SER A 525 1.59 1.89 -7.09
C SER A 525 3.07 2.13 -6.81
N VAL A 526 3.86 1.06 -6.58
CA VAL A 526 5.32 1.16 -6.41
C VAL A 526 5.98 1.70 -7.67
N TYR A 527 5.61 1.20 -8.85
CA TYR A 527 6.12 1.69 -10.12
C TYR A 527 5.86 3.19 -10.28
N GLY A 528 4.61 3.62 -10.07
CA GLY A 528 4.23 5.00 -10.30
C GLY A 528 4.94 5.93 -9.33
N ASP A 529 5.06 5.54 -8.06
CA ASP A 529 5.85 6.23 -7.04
C ASP A 529 7.30 6.40 -7.48
N GLN A 530 7.95 5.29 -7.84
CA GLN A 530 9.36 5.26 -8.21
C GLN A 530 9.67 6.13 -9.43
N CYS A 531 8.80 6.12 -10.45
CA CYS A 531 8.99 6.86 -11.69
C CYS A 531 8.53 8.33 -11.60
N SER A 532 7.85 8.74 -10.53
CA SER A 532 7.24 10.06 -10.44
C SER A 532 8.29 11.15 -10.13
N PRO A 533 8.36 12.24 -10.92
CA PRO A 533 9.26 13.35 -10.62
C PRO A 533 8.89 14.13 -9.36
N ILE A 534 7.73 13.87 -8.76
CA ILE A 534 7.29 14.54 -7.54
C ILE A 534 7.24 13.58 -6.34
N SER A 535 7.66 12.32 -6.52
CA SER A 535 7.68 11.37 -5.41
C SER A 535 8.78 11.70 -4.41
N ASP A 536 8.45 11.54 -3.13
CA ASP A 536 9.42 11.66 -2.04
C ASP A 536 10.59 10.69 -2.24
N THR A 537 10.34 9.45 -2.65
CA THR A 537 11.40 8.45 -2.87
C THR A 537 12.29 8.83 -4.05
N THR A 538 11.72 9.29 -5.15
CA THR A 538 12.47 9.74 -6.33
C THR A 538 13.27 11.02 -6.06
N VAL A 539 12.65 11.99 -5.37
CA VAL A 539 13.28 13.27 -4.99
C VAL A 539 14.40 13.03 -3.99
N LEU A 540 14.16 12.24 -2.94
CA LEU A 540 15.18 11.94 -1.95
C LEU A 540 16.29 11.06 -2.52
N SER A 541 15.99 10.13 -3.43
CA SER A 541 17.02 9.33 -4.10
C SER A 541 17.94 10.24 -4.89
N SER A 542 17.38 11.14 -5.69
CA SER A 542 18.14 12.13 -6.45
C SER A 542 18.96 13.03 -5.52
N MET A 543 18.32 13.53 -4.47
CA MET A 543 18.92 14.49 -3.55
C MET A 543 20.06 13.90 -2.70
N CYS A 544 19.88 12.68 -2.21
CA CYS A 544 20.85 12.01 -1.35
C CYS A 544 22.03 11.42 -2.15
N THR A 545 21.81 11.12 -3.43
CA THR A 545 22.87 10.66 -4.34
C THR A 545 23.51 11.77 -5.16
N GLY A 546 22.99 13.00 -5.09
CA GLY A 546 23.49 14.15 -5.84
C GLY A 546 23.17 14.12 -7.33
N CYS A 547 22.15 13.36 -7.74
CA CYS A 547 21.68 13.33 -9.12
C CYS A 547 20.72 14.50 -9.39
N ASP A 548 20.73 15.03 -10.60
CA ASP A 548 19.62 15.85 -11.09
C ASP A 548 18.34 15.00 -11.11
N LEU A 549 17.25 15.56 -10.60
CA LEU A 549 15.98 14.86 -10.44
C LEU A 549 15.46 14.32 -11.78
N MET A 550 15.56 15.11 -12.83
CA MET A 550 14.99 14.76 -14.11
C MET A 550 15.88 13.79 -14.87
N ASP A 551 17.19 13.84 -14.65
CA ASP A 551 18.11 12.81 -15.17
C ASP A 551 17.84 11.46 -14.49
N HIS A 552 17.63 11.43 -13.17
CA HIS A 552 17.19 10.21 -12.47
C HIS A 552 15.89 9.66 -13.06
N VAL A 553 14.84 10.48 -13.12
CA VAL A 553 13.51 10.08 -13.66
C VAL A 553 13.62 9.52 -15.09
N LYS A 554 14.31 10.22 -15.99
CA LYS A 554 14.43 9.80 -17.39
C LYS A 554 15.23 8.51 -17.54
N THR A 555 16.30 8.36 -16.76
CA THR A 555 17.16 7.17 -16.84
C THR A 555 16.55 5.94 -16.22
N GLN A 556 15.60 6.05 -15.28
CA GLN A 556 14.94 4.91 -14.65
C GLN A 556 13.71 4.37 -15.42
N ILE A 557 12.91 5.26 -16.05
CA ILE A 557 11.61 4.91 -16.66
C ILE A 557 11.71 3.74 -17.64
N PRO A 558 12.70 3.68 -18.57
CA PRO A 558 12.75 2.59 -19.54
C PRO A 558 12.91 1.21 -18.90
N GLN A 559 13.77 1.09 -17.88
CA GLN A 559 14.02 -0.16 -17.17
C GLN A 559 12.82 -0.56 -16.32
N ALA A 560 12.24 0.40 -15.58
CA ALA A 560 11.04 0.18 -14.78
C ALA A 560 9.86 -0.24 -15.67
N SER A 561 9.70 0.38 -16.85
CA SER A 561 8.58 0.08 -17.77
C SER A 561 8.66 -1.35 -18.30
N ILE A 562 9.86 -1.85 -18.58
CA ILE A 562 10.06 -3.24 -18.99
C ILE A 562 9.71 -4.19 -17.86
N ALA A 563 10.14 -3.90 -16.63
CA ALA A 563 9.74 -4.67 -15.45
C ALA A 563 8.21 -4.69 -15.29
N ALA A 564 7.53 -3.55 -15.47
CA ALA A 564 6.08 -3.44 -15.39
C ALA A 564 5.36 -4.24 -16.50
N ILE A 565 5.89 -4.23 -17.73
CA ILE A 565 5.36 -5.04 -18.84
C ILE A 565 5.52 -6.54 -18.55
N LEU A 566 6.70 -6.95 -18.07
CA LEU A 566 6.94 -8.35 -17.70
C LEU A 566 6.00 -8.79 -16.57
N ALA A 567 5.77 -7.93 -15.58
CA ALA A 567 4.83 -8.18 -14.50
C ALA A 567 3.38 -8.35 -15.02
N ALA A 568 2.94 -7.46 -15.93
CA ALA A 568 1.64 -7.55 -16.59
C ALA A 568 1.43 -8.90 -17.30
N VAL A 569 2.46 -9.36 -18.03
CA VAL A 569 2.44 -10.67 -18.70
C VAL A 569 2.35 -11.81 -17.68
N CYS A 570 3.15 -11.76 -16.60
CA CYS A 570 3.12 -12.78 -15.57
C CYS A 570 1.74 -12.87 -14.87
N TRP A 571 1.14 -11.76 -14.44
CA TRP A 571 -0.20 -11.79 -13.84
C TRP A 571 -1.26 -12.30 -14.80
N THR A 572 -1.22 -11.85 -16.06
CA THR A 572 -2.18 -12.30 -17.09
C THR A 572 -2.08 -13.82 -17.27
N VAL A 573 -0.86 -14.35 -17.41
CA VAL A 573 -0.62 -15.79 -17.58
C VAL A 573 -1.08 -16.58 -16.36
N VAL A 574 -0.77 -16.14 -15.14
CA VAL A 574 -1.19 -16.84 -13.91
C VAL A 574 -2.71 -16.77 -13.73
N ALA A 575 -3.33 -15.63 -14.02
CA ALA A 575 -4.79 -15.49 -13.96
C ALA A 575 -5.49 -16.42 -14.95
N PHE A 576 -4.95 -16.64 -16.15
CA PHE A 576 -5.52 -17.65 -17.06
C PHE A 576 -5.64 -19.05 -16.46
N PHE A 577 -4.81 -19.40 -15.47
CA PHE A 577 -4.86 -20.70 -14.77
C PHE A 577 -5.72 -20.69 -13.50
N THR A 578 -6.41 -19.59 -13.16
CA THR A 578 -7.35 -19.54 -12.02
C THR A 578 -8.80 -19.87 -12.41
N ALA A 579 -9.07 -20.11 -13.70
CA ALA A 579 -10.38 -20.58 -14.19
C ALA A 579 -10.54 -22.09 -14.06
#